data_AF-A0A2M9A6I3-F1
#
_entry.id   AF-A0A2M9A6I3-F1
#
_cell.length_a   1.000
_cell.length_b   1.000
_cell.length_c   1.000
_cell.angle_alpha   90.00
_cell.angle_beta   90.00
_cell.angle_gamma   90.00
#
_symmetry.space_group_name_H-M   'P 1'
#
loop_
_entity.id
_entity.type
_entity.pdbx_description
1 polymer ?
#
loop_
_entity_poly.entity_id
_entity_poly.type
_entity_poly.pdbx_seq_one_letter_code
_entity_poly.pdbx_strand_id
1 'polypeptide(L)'
;MNNKLFAFLFLLASSLFIFGCGSDKADELTPDLPAKTASIVTAPITVPNFVTPQNSSINENKAKQYVNASAALILLGEEWSEKIEKAKGEERLVILKNYEKARDQVCSRIGLAGLAEYNWITNVAVKDSSNADVFAKAGLKL
;
A
#
# COMPACT_ATOMS: atom_id res chain seq x y z
N MET A 1 -69.49 6.14 -16.73
CA MET A 1 -70.00 4.77 -17.00
C MET A 1 -68.87 3.96 -17.61
N ASN A 2 -68.57 2.81 -16.99
CA ASN A 2 -67.75 1.67 -17.46
C ASN A 2 -66.22 1.88 -17.49
N ASN A 3 -65.42 1.37 -16.55
CA ASN A 3 -65.15 -0.01 -16.06
C ASN A 3 -64.00 -0.71 -16.81
N LYS A 4 -63.19 -1.43 -16.01
CA LYS A 4 -62.20 -2.50 -16.32
C LYS A 4 -60.76 -2.00 -16.48
N LEU A 5 -59.86 -2.10 -15.49
CA LEU A 5 -59.49 -3.18 -14.56
C LEU A 5 -58.71 -4.31 -15.27
N PHE A 6 -57.40 -4.34 -14.98
CA PHE A 6 -56.44 -5.46 -15.01
C PHE A 6 -56.06 -6.15 -16.33
N ALA A 7 -54.77 -5.99 -16.67
CA ALA A 7 -53.92 -7.10 -17.12
C ALA A 7 -52.48 -6.82 -16.61
N PHE A 8 -52.05 -7.53 -15.56
CA PHE A 8 -50.92 -8.48 -15.59
C PHE A 8 -49.62 -7.86 -16.13
N LEU A 9 -48.66 -7.36 -15.32
CA LEU A 9 -47.86 -8.04 -14.30
C LEU A 9 -47.11 -9.26 -14.86
N PHE A 10 -46.00 -9.04 -15.57
CA PHE A 10 -44.72 -9.76 -15.44
C PHE A 10 -43.71 -9.27 -16.48
N LEU A 11 -42.65 -8.58 -16.03
CA LEU A 11 -41.26 -8.70 -16.53
C LEU A 11 -40.43 -7.54 -15.94
N LEU A 12 -40.08 -7.70 -14.66
CA LEU A 12 -38.75 -7.29 -14.21
C LEU A 12 -37.73 -8.06 -15.04
N ALA A 13 -36.75 -7.35 -15.61
CA ALA A 13 -35.32 -7.69 -15.50
C ALA A 13 -34.53 -7.02 -16.63
N SER A 14 -33.58 -6.18 -16.22
CA SER A 14 -32.23 -6.17 -16.77
C SER A 14 -32.04 -5.65 -18.20
N SER A 15 -31.49 -4.44 -18.32
CA SER A 15 -30.07 -4.26 -18.73
C SER A 15 -29.79 -2.80 -19.07
N LEU A 16 -29.20 -2.11 -18.10
CA LEU A 16 -28.43 -0.88 -18.33
C LEU A 16 -27.17 -1.27 -19.13
N PHE A 17 -27.14 -0.94 -20.41
CA PHE A 17 -25.90 -0.93 -21.20
C PHE A 17 -25.22 0.42 -21.02
N ILE A 18 -24.16 0.46 -20.21
CA ILE A 18 -23.20 1.58 -20.23
C ILE A 18 -22.12 1.20 -21.24
N PHE A 19 -22.11 1.92 -22.36
CA PHE A 19 -21.06 1.88 -23.36
C PHE A 19 -19.75 2.41 -22.75
N GLY A 20 -18.70 1.57 -22.81
CA GLY A 20 -17.35 1.95 -22.49
C GLY A 20 -16.71 2.75 -23.62
N CYS A 21 -16.00 3.82 -23.27
CA CYS A 21 -14.90 4.39 -24.03
C CYS A 21 -14.14 5.38 -23.15
N GLY A 22 -12.82 5.26 -23.07
CA GLY A 22 -11.96 6.28 -22.45
C GLY A 22 -10.79 5.70 -21.67
N SER A 23 -9.77 5.26 -22.40
CA SER A 23 -8.46 4.88 -21.85
C SER A 23 -7.72 6.14 -21.39
N ASP A 24 -7.90 6.54 -20.14
CA ASP A 24 -7.01 7.51 -19.50
C ASP A 24 -5.85 6.76 -18.85
N LYS A 25 -4.69 6.93 -19.48
CA LYS A 25 -3.37 6.56 -19.00
C LYS A 25 -3.08 7.32 -17.70
N ALA A 26 -3.43 6.72 -16.58
CA ALA A 26 -2.72 6.95 -15.33
C ALA A 26 -1.67 5.86 -15.25
N ASP A 27 -0.47 6.15 -15.77
CA ASP A 27 0.66 5.23 -15.68
C ASP A 27 0.87 4.82 -14.23
N GLU A 28 0.86 3.51 -14.09
CA GLU A 28 0.68 2.71 -12.91
C GLU A 28 1.99 2.72 -12.11
N LEU A 29 2.06 3.61 -11.10
CA LEU A 29 3.16 3.67 -10.12
C LEU A 29 3.12 2.53 -9.09
N THR A 30 2.28 1.52 -9.29
CA THR A 30 2.15 0.39 -8.36
C THR A 30 2.87 -0.83 -8.94
N PRO A 31 3.95 -1.32 -8.29
CA PRO A 31 4.51 -2.62 -8.66
C PRO A 31 3.46 -3.72 -8.47
N ASP A 32 3.52 -4.77 -9.29
CA ASP A 32 2.63 -5.93 -9.21
C ASP A 32 2.57 -6.46 -7.77
N LEU A 33 1.41 -6.29 -7.13
CA LEU A 33 1.23 -6.66 -5.73
C LEU A 33 1.06 -8.19 -5.63
N PRO A 34 1.82 -8.88 -4.77
CA PRO A 34 1.65 -10.32 -4.57
C PRO A 34 0.26 -10.63 -3.96
N ALA A 35 -0.31 -11.78 -4.34
CA ALA A 35 -1.60 -12.22 -3.84
C ALA A 35 -1.64 -12.31 -2.30
N LYS A 36 -2.70 -11.75 -1.70
CA LYS A 36 -2.94 -11.68 -0.26
C LYS A 36 -3.03 -13.09 0.36
N THR A 37 -1.93 -13.60 0.89
CA THR A 37 -1.92 -14.78 1.75
C THR A 37 -2.53 -14.45 3.11
N ALA A 38 -3.31 -15.38 3.67
CA ALA A 38 -4.02 -15.18 4.93
C ALA A 38 -3.07 -14.71 6.06
N SER A 39 -3.49 -13.67 6.77
CA SER A 39 -2.70 -13.00 7.82
C SER A 39 -2.43 -13.95 8.98
N ILE A 40 -1.25 -14.58 9.00
CA ILE A 40 -0.71 -15.24 10.18
C ILE A 40 -0.35 -14.12 11.15
N VAL A 41 -1.09 -14.00 12.26
CA VAL A 41 -0.80 -13.03 13.33
C VAL A 41 0.57 -13.39 13.92
N THR A 42 1.62 -12.75 13.40
CA THR A 42 3.00 -12.96 13.83
C THR A 42 3.27 -12.05 15.03
N ALA A 43 3.93 -12.57 16.05
CA ALA A 43 4.32 -11.77 17.22
C ALA A 43 5.12 -10.52 16.80
N PRO A 44 5.05 -9.42 17.58
CA PRO A 44 5.91 -8.26 17.35
C PRO A 44 7.38 -8.67 17.40
N ILE A 45 8.18 -8.12 16.49
CA ILE A 45 9.63 -8.27 16.47
C ILE A 45 10.30 -7.02 17.02
N THR A 46 11.54 -7.15 17.48
CA THR A 46 12.37 -6.00 17.86
C THR A 46 12.68 -5.15 16.63
N VAL A 47 12.33 -3.87 16.67
CA VAL A 47 12.70 -2.88 15.64
C VAL A 47 14.12 -2.41 15.92
N PRO A 48 15.10 -2.64 15.02
CA PRO A 48 16.45 -2.15 15.21
C PRO A 48 16.48 -0.63 15.24
N ASN A 49 17.35 -0.05 16.06
CA ASN A 49 17.58 1.40 16.01
C ASN A 49 18.34 1.76 14.73
N PHE A 50 17.85 2.76 14.00
CA PHE A 50 18.50 3.25 12.78
C PHE A 50 19.48 4.37 13.10
N VAL A 51 20.68 4.30 12.53
CA VAL A 51 21.67 5.37 12.54
C VAL A 51 21.94 5.78 11.10
N THR A 52 21.74 7.06 10.81
CA THR A 52 21.95 7.62 9.47
C THR A 52 23.39 7.39 9.00
N PRO A 53 23.60 6.72 7.86
CA PRO A 53 24.92 6.54 7.28
C PRO A 53 25.55 7.88 6.83
N GLN A 54 26.88 7.93 6.78
CA GLN A 54 27.62 9.12 6.33
C GLN A 54 27.48 9.39 4.82
N ASN A 55 27.17 8.36 4.03
CA ASN A 55 26.95 8.47 2.60
C ASN A 55 25.63 7.80 2.20
N SER A 56 25.14 8.16 1.04
CA SER A 56 23.87 7.71 0.45
C SER A 56 23.98 6.39 -0.31
N SER A 57 25.15 5.75 -0.35
CA SER A 57 25.37 4.54 -1.15
C SER A 57 24.61 3.35 -0.58
N ILE A 58 23.97 2.60 -1.46
CA ILE A 58 23.12 1.45 -1.14
C ILE A 58 23.51 0.27 -2.02
N ASN A 59 23.51 -0.94 -1.44
CA ASN A 59 23.75 -2.17 -2.19
C ASN A 59 22.44 -2.80 -2.70
N GLU A 60 22.56 -3.78 -3.61
CA GLU A 60 21.40 -4.45 -4.21
C GLU A 60 20.46 -5.10 -3.19
N ASN A 61 21.00 -5.66 -2.10
CA ASN A 61 20.18 -6.28 -1.07
C ASN A 61 19.28 -5.24 -0.38
N LYS A 62 19.87 -4.11 0.04
CA LYS A 62 19.13 -3.04 0.71
C LYS A 62 18.12 -2.38 -0.24
N ALA A 63 18.42 -2.30 -1.54
CA ALA A 63 17.47 -1.81 -2.54
C ALA A 63 16.27 -2.76 -2.69
N LYS A 64 16.50 -4.08 -2.72
CA LYS A 64 15.42 -5.09 -2.72
C LYS A 64 14.57 -5.02 -1.45
N GLN A 65 15.19 -4.85 -0.28
CA GLN A 65 14.47 -4.65 0.98
C GLN A 65 13.58 -3.40 0.93
N TYR A 66 14.07 -2.31 0.35
CA TYR A 66 13.29 -1.08 0.16
C TYR A 66 12.09 -1.28 -0.76
N VAL A 67 12.27 -1.92 -1.92
CA VAL A 67 11.18 -2.18 -2.87
C VAL A 67 10.11 -3.07 -2.23
N ASN A 68 10.53 -4.15 -1.56
CA ASN A 68 9.61 -5.04 -0.84
C ASN A 68 8.87 -4.31 0.28
N ALA A 69 9.57 -3.45 1.04
CA ALA A 69 8.96 -2.64 2.09
C ALA A 69 7.93 -1.66 1.53
N SER A 70 8.20 -1.04 0.37
CA SER A 70 7.27 -0.13 -0.30
C SER A 70 5.96 -0.84 -0.67
N ALA A 71 6.05 -2.02 -1.31
CA ALA A 71 4.87 -2.82 -1.63
C ALA A 71 4.09 -3.25 -0.38
N ALA A 72 4.79 -3.71 0.66
CA ALA A 72 4.15 -4.14 1.91
C ALA A 72 3.48 -2.98 2.67
N LEU A 73 4.06 -1.77 2.63
CA LEU A 73 3.47 -0.58 3.24
C LEU A 73 2.21 -0.12 2.50
N ILE A 74 2.14 -0.27 1.17
CA ILE A 74 0.93 -0.01 0.38
C ILE A 74 -0.18 -0.96 0.84
N LEU A 75 0.07 -2.28 0.86
CA LEU A 75 -0.90 -3.29 1.30
C LEU A 75 -1.37 -3.05 2.75
N LEU A 76 -0.45 -2.65 3.63
CA LEU A 76 -0.79 -2.28 5.01
C LEU A 76 -1.68 -1.02 5.03
N GLY A 77 -1.38 -0.02 4.20
CA GLY A 77 -2.22 1.17 4.06
C GLY A 77 -3.64 0.84 3.63
N GLU A 78 -3.80 -0.03 2.64
CA GLU A 78 -5.11 -0.50 2.18
C GLU A 78 -5.89 -1.18 3.30
N GLU A 79 -5.27 -2.08 4.07
CA GLU A 79 -5.92 -2.78 5.18
C GLU A 79 -6.38 -1.84 6.31
N TRP A 80 -5.66 -0.74 6.54
CA TRP A 80 -5.93 0.17 7.65
C TRP A 80 -6.75 1.39 7.26
N SER A 81 -6.82 1.73 5.97
CA SER A 81 -7.48 2.92 5.43
C SER A 81 -8.90 3.13 5.98
N GLU A 82 -9.77 2.14 5.78
CA GLU A 82 -11.18 2.20 6.20
C GLU A 82 -11.32 2.39 7.73
N LYS A 83 -10.46 1.73 8.52
CA LYS A 83 -10.47 1.85 9.99
C LYS A 83 -10.06 3.25 10.43
N ILE A 84 -9.05 3.81 9.79
CA ILE A 84 -8.55 5.17 10.07
C ILE A 84 -9.59 6.22 9.69
N GLU A 85 -10.27 6.05 8.56
CA GLU A 85 -11.29 6.99 8.05
C GLU A 85 -12.55 7.03 8.92
N LYS A 86 -12.99 5.87 9.42
CA LYS A 86 -14.21 5.77 10.24
C LYS A 86 -14.01 6.19 11.69
N ALA A 87 -12.79 6.12 12.20
CA ALA A 87 -12.47 6.43 13.59
C ALA A 87 -12.56 7.93 13.89
N LYS A 88 -12.97 8.28 15.11
CA LYS A 88 -13.10 9.67 15.58
C LYS A 88 -12.45 9.87 16.95
N GLY A 89 -12.05 11.11 17.24
CA GLY A 89 -11.52 11.48 18.54
C GLY A 89 -10.33 10.61 18.99
N GLU A 90 -10.38 10.15 20.25
CA GLU A 90 -9.32 9.35 20.88
C GLU A 90 -9.09 8.00 20.21
N GLU A 91 -10.15 7.36 19.70
CA GLU A 91 -10.04 6.09 18.98
C GLU A 91 -9.14 6.24 17.74
N ARG A 92 -9.30 7.35 17.02
CA ARG A 92 -8.46 7.64 15.85
C ARG A 92 -6.99 7.78 16.23
N LEU A 93 -6.68 8.40 17.37
CA LEU A 93 -5.30 8.53 17.87
C LEU A 93 -4.70 7.16 18.19
N VAL A 94 -5.48 6.27 18.82
CA VAL A 94 -5.03 4.90 19.13
C VAL A 94 -4.78 4.10 17.84
N ILE A 95 -5.69 4.20 16.86
CA ILE A 95 -5.54 3.52 15.57
C ILE A 95 -4.31 4.04 14.82
N LEU A 96 -4.11 5.36 14.75
CA LEU A 96 -2.93 5.94 14.10
C LEU A 96 -1.63 5.50 14.77
N LYS A 97 -1.57 5.50 16.11
CA LYS A 97 -0.41 5.01 16.85
C LYS A 97 -0.12 3.53 16.57
N ASN A 98 -1.16 2.71 16.47
CA ASN A 98 -1.01 1.29 16.15
C ASN A 98 -0.60 1.08 14.68
N TYR A 99 -1.11 1.91 13.77
CA TYR A 99 -0.72 1.91 12.36
C TYR A 99 0.75 2.28 12.18
N GLU A 100 1.24 3.33 12.85
CA GLU A 100 2.66 3.70 12.86
C GLU A 100 3.55 2.54 13.32
N LYS A 101 3.19 1.90 14.43
CA LYS A 101 3.89 0.69 14.91
C LYS A 101 3.84 -0.44 13.89
N ALA A 102 2.71 -0.66 13.23
CA ALA A 102 2.58 -1.69 12.21
C ALA A 102 3.51 -1.42 11.01
N ARG A 103 3.66 -0.16 10.59
CA ARG A 103 4.60 0.24 9.53
C ARG A 103 6.04 -0.06 9.91
N ASP A 104 6.45 0.26 11.14
CA ASP A 104 7.78 -0.09 11.65
C ASP A 104 8.01 -1.60 11.63
N GLN A 105 7.04 -2.38 12.12
CA GLN A 105 7.12 -3.84 12.15
C GLN A 105 7.22 -4.45 10.75
N VAL A 106 6.45 -3.94 9.77
CA VAL A 106 6.53 -4.37 8.37
C VAL A 106 7.92 -4.13 7.80
N CYS A 107 8.46 -2.91 7.99
CA CYS A 107 9.81 -2.59 7.52
C CYS A 107 10.86 -3.49 8.17
N SER A 108 10.75 -3.74 9.49
CA SER A 108 11.68 -4.60 10.21
C SER A 108 11.62 -6.08 9.82
N ARG A 109 10.44 -6.60 9.49
CA ARG A 109 10.31 -7.99 9.01
C ARG A 109 10.98 -8.20 7.65
N ILE A 110 11.10 -7.14 6.86
CA ILE A 110 11.76 -7.15 5.55
C ILE A 110 13.28 -6.91 5.71
N GLY A 111 13.75 -6.59 6.91
CA GLY A 111 15.17 -6.42 7.24
C GLY A 111 15.65 -4.96 7.21
N LEU A 112 14.74 -4.00 7.30
CA LEU A 112 15.07 -2.59 7.54
C LEU A 112 15.04 -2.26 9.04
N ALA A 113 15.76 -1.24 9.46
CA ALA A 113 15.70 -0.67 10.81
C ALA A 113 14.45 0.21 10.99
N GLY A 114 13.28 -0.37 10.72
CA GLY A 114 11.98 0.26 10.83
C GLY A 114 11.71 1.32 9.75
N LEU A 115 10.73 2.16 10.03
CA LEU A 115 10.29 3.23 9.15
C LEU A 115 11.35 4.35 9.03
N ALA A 116 12.21 4.49 10.04
CA ALA A 116 13.31 5.45 10.03
C ALA A 116 14.29 5.19 8.87
N GLU A 117 14.75 3.94 8.70
CA GLU A 117 15.62 3.57 7.58
C GLU A 117 14.88 3.69 6.25
N TYR A 118 13.62 3.23 6.18
CA TYR A 118 12.78 3.36 4.98
C TYR A 118 12.67 4.82 4.50
N ASN A 119 12.40 5.74 5.43
CA ASN A 119 12.28 7.17 5.13
C ASN A 119 13.62 7.76 4.70
N TRP A 120 14.74 7.34 5.29
CA TRP A 120 16.05 7.76 4.85
C TRP A 120 16.34 7.29 3.42
N ILE A 121 16.08 6.02 3.10
CA ILE A 121 16.25 5.49 1.74
C ILE A 121 15.40 6.30 0.75
N THR A 122 14.12 6.51 1.06
CA THR A 122 13.18 7.27 0.21
C THR A 122 13.64 8.71 -0.05
N ASN A 123 14.11 9.39 0.98
CA ASN A 123 14.38 10.82 0.89
C ASN A 123 15.82 11.16 0.50
N VAL A 124 16.75 10.22 0.66
CA VAL A 124 18.19 10.43 0.45
C VAL A 124 18.72 9.47 -0.61
N ALA A 125 18.69 8.15 -0.35
CA ALA A 125 19.36 7.19 -1.22
C ALA A 125 18.70 7.08 -2.62
N VAL A 126 17.38 7.12 -2.71
CA VAL A 126 16.64 7.08 -3.98
C VAL A 126 16.91 8.32 -4.84
N LYS A 127 17.17 9.47 -4.21
CA LYS A 127 17.43 10.74 -4.93
C LYS A 127 18.88 10.88 -5.39
N ASP A 128 19.77 10.03 -4.90
CA ASP A 128 21.16 9.99 -5.33
C ASP A 128 21.25 9.19 -6.65
N SER A 129 21.60 9.89 -7.73
CA SER A 129 21.71 9.30 -9.06
C SER A 129 22.74 8.17 -9.16
N SER A 130 23.71 8.09 -8.25
CA SER A 130 24.69 6.99 -8.23
C SER A 130 24.06 5.65 -7.86
N ASN A 131 22.87 5.64 -7.27
CA ASN A 131 22.14 4.44 -6.89
C ASN A 131 21.10 3.97 -7.92
N ALA A 132 20.91 4.71 -9.03
CA ALA A 132 19.83 4.47 -9.98
C ALA A 132 19.82 3.03 -10.52
N ASP A 133 20.98 2.52 -10.94
CA ASP A 133 21.11 1.16 -11.46
C ASP A 133 20.78 0.09 -10.41
N VAL A 134 21.16 0.33 -9.15
CA VAL A 134 20.93 -0.60 -8.05
C VAL A 134 19.44 -0.70 -7.75
N PHE A 135 18.72 0.43 -7.76
CA PHE A 135 17.27 0.46 -7.57
C PHE A 135 16.51 -0.12 -8.76
N ALA A 136 16.93 0.19 -9.99
CA ALA A 136 16.32 -0.37 -11.20
C ALA A 136 16.42 -1.91 -11.20
N LYS A 137 17.59 -2.47 -10.86
CA LYS A 137 17.78 -3.92 -10.70
C LYS A 137 16.94 -4.53 -9.58
N ALA A 138 16.64 -3.76 -8.54
CA ALA A 138 15.77 -4.17 -7.45
C ALA A 138 14.28 -4.12 -7.83
N GLY A 139 13.93 -3.61 -9.01
CA GLY A 139 12.55 -3.49 -9.49
C GLY A 139 11.86 -2.18 -9.13
N LEU A 140 12.61 -1.18 -8.64
CA LEU A 140 12.06 0.17 -8.47
C LEU A 140 11.85 0.80 -9.85
N LYS A 141 10.60 1.13 -10.14
CA LYS A 141 10.23 1.94 -11.30
C LYS A 141 10.10 3.39 -10.81
N LEU A 142 10.97 4.27 -11.30
CA LEU A 142 10.95 5.71 -11.01
C LEU A 142 10.11 6.47 -12.03
#